data_AF-A0AA95MR96-F1
#
_entry.id   AF-A0AA95MR96-F1
#
_cell.length_a   1.000
_cell.length_b   1.000
_cell.length_c   1.000
_cell.angle_alpha   90.00
_cell.angle_beta   90.00
_cell.angle_gamma   90.00
#
_symmetry.space_group_name_H-M   'P 1'
#
loop_
_entity.id
_entity.type
_entity.pdbx_description
1 polymer ?
#
loop_
_entity_poly.entity_id
_entity_poly.type
_entity_poly.pdbx_seq_one_letter_code
_entity_poly.pdbx_strand_id
1 'polypeptide(L)'
;MKPSLPVPYNNPNKKTVSEKPKEGLALLIGQDITALEEQLGTPARIDESLYGFQWYIYNQDYSHYFQVGVENKQVVTIYAVGENLDVAPFEIGQPVEEIFNTQYIDTNINLDINGNSYRFELNDNDLNLRPMVQLGDIYVQLYIDKFTGNLSSVRFLNTQTLVKQRPYELVYSGELIEPPAPSEDTWKIIEYGTAKEIFDITNVLRMRHNLKPLIWDEITAEVAFGHSKDMYENNDFSHTSKKFGDLATRLKTAQVDFVAAGENIAANYTDGPAVVEGWLNSTSHRESLFNKDYSHLGVGVYQKYYTQNFIQKVEQ
;
A
#
# COMPACT_ATOMS: atom_id res chain seq x y z
N MET A 1 -4.48 -39.61 56.06
CA MET A 1 -4.31 -38.42 55.19
C MET A 1 -4.57 -38.86 53.76
N LYS A 2 -5.64 -38.37 53.13
CA LYS A 2 -5.89 -38.59 51.69
C LYS A 2 -5.28 -37.41 50.92
N PRO A 3 -4.57 -37.63 49.79
CA PRO A 3 -4.09 -36.53 48.98
C PRO A 3 -5.28 -35.84 48.30
N SER A 4 -5.37 -34.52 48.45
CA SER A 4 -6.29 -33.68 47.68
C SER A 4 -5.85 -33.66 46.21
N LEU A 5 -6.78 -33.95 45.29
CA LEU A 5 -6.57 -33.76 43.87
C LEU A 5 -6.35 -32.26 43.57
N PRO A 6 -5.46 -31.90 42.62
CA PRO A 6 -5.30 -30.51 42.22
C PRO A 6 -6.58 -30.01 41.55
N VAL A 7 -7.03 -28.83 41.96
CA VAL A 7 -8.06 -28.06 41.26
C VAL A 7 -7.49 -27.73 39.87
N PRO A 8 -8.21 -27.95 38.76
CA PRO A 8 -7.71 -27.60 37.44
C PRO A 8 -7.46 -26.09 37.37
N TYR A 9 -6.21 -25.74 37.08
CA TYR A 9 -5.77 -24.37 36.85
C TYR A 9 -6.46 -23.86 35.58
N ASN A 10 -7.37 -22.90 35.75
CA ASN A 10 -8.05 -22.27 34.63
C ASN A 10 -7.02 -21.40 33.89
N ASN A 11 -6.63 -21.81 32.69
CA ASN A 11 -5.65 -21.10 31.87
C ASN A 11 -6.31 -19.84 31.27
N PRO A 12 -5.89 -18.61 31.62
CA PRO A 12 -6.55 -17.40 31.14
C PRO A 12 -6.22 -17.05 29.68
N ASN A 13 -5.31 -17.77 29.01
CA ASN A 13 -4.89 -17.48 27.64
C ASN A 13 -5.63 -18.31 26.59
N LYS A 14 -6.96 -18.25 26.58
CA LYS A 14 -7.71 -18.63 25.37
C LYS A 14 -7.73 -17.42 24.44
N LYS A 15 -6.71 -17.37 23.57
CA LYS A 15 -6.61 -16.46 22.41
C LYS A 15 -7.95 -16.46 21.68
N THR A 16 -8.75 -15.42 21.87
CA THR A 16 -9.96 -15.20 21.07
C THR A 16 -9.47 -14.49 19.82
N VAL A 17 -9.27 -15.25 18.75
CA VAL A 17 -9.12 -14.68 17.41
C VAL A 17 -10.34 -13.79 17.19
N SER A 18 -10.12 -12.52 16.85
CA SER A 18 -11.22 -11.57 16.61
C SER A 18 -12.14 -12.15 15.52
N GLU A 19 -13.46 -12.01 15.68
CA GLU A 19 -14.41 -12.53 14.71
C GLU A 19 -14.20 -11.87 13.34
N LYS A 20 -14.51 -12.60 12.25
CA LYS A 20 -14.55 -12.02 10.91
C LYS A 20 -15.55 -10.85 10.89
N PRO A 21 -15.26 -9.74 10.20
CA PRO A 21 -16.21 -8.64 10.08
C PRO A 21 -17.54 -9.12 9.48
N LYS A 22 -18.63 -8.47 9.91
CA LYS A 22 -20.01 -8.80 9.47
C LYS A 22 -20.56 -7.79 8.46
N GLU A 23 -19.77 -6.78 8.13
CA GLU A 23 -20.08 -5.68 7.21
C GLU A 23 -18.78 -5.14 6.58
N GLY A 24 -18.90 -4.16 5.69
CA GLY A 24 -17.78 -3.50 5.04
C GLY A 24 -17.07 -4.31 3.96
N LEU A 25 -16.02 -3.67 3.43
CA LEU A 25 -15.21 -4.19 2.32
C LEU A 25 -14.55 -5.53 2.64
N ALA A 26 -14.30 -5.82 3.93
CA ALA A 26 -13.74 -7.09 4.37
C ALA A 26 -14.56 -8.32 3.93
N LEU A 27 -15.89 -8.16 3.78
CA LEU A 27 -16.77 -9.24 3.33
C LEU A 27 -16.52 -9.68 1.88
N LEU A 28 -15.88 -8.82 1.08
CA LEU A 28 -15.60 -9.08 -0.33
C LEU A 28 -14.43 -10.05 -0.49
N ILE A 29 -13.53 -10.17 0.49
CA ILE A 29 -12.41 -11.12 0.44
C ILE A 29 -12.94 -12.55 0.28
N GLY A 30 -12.51 -13.21 -0.79
CA GLY A 30 -12.93 -14.57 -1.17
C GLY A 30 -14.13 -14.65 -2.10
N GLN A 31 -14.84 -13.54 -2.35
CA GLN A 31 -15.96 -13.51 -3.31
C GLN A 31 -15.49 -13.59 -4.76
N ASP A 32 -16.38 -14.03 -5.65
CA ASP A 32 -16.16 -14.04 -7.09
C ASP A 32 -16.31 -12.63 -7.68
N ILE A 33 -15.49 -12.30 -8.67
CA ILE A 33 -15.48 -11.00 -9.35
C ILE A 33 -16.83 -10.65 -9.97
N THR A 34 -17.61 -11.63 -10.42
CA THR A 34 -18.93 -11.38 -11.01
C THR A 34 -19.88 -10.77 -9.98
N ALA A 35 -19.86 -11.29 -8.74
CA ALA A 35 -20.67 -10.75 -7.65
C ALA A 35 -20.19 -9.35 -7.24
N LEU A 36 -18.87 -9.13 -7.30
CA LEU A 36 -18.27 -7.82 -7.02
C LEU A 36 -18.72 -6.76 -8.04
N GLU A 37 -18.67 -7.07 -9.34
CA GLU A 37 -19.10 -6.14 -10.40
C GLU A 37 -20.60 -5.85 -10.35
N GLU A 38 -21.42 -6.82 -9.92
CA GLU A 38 -22.85 -6.59 -9.65
C GLU A 38 -23.07 -5.61 -8.48
N GLN A 39 -22.23 -5.69 -7.43
CA GLN A 39 -22.34 -4.85 -6.24
C GLN A 39 -21.72 -3.45 -6.41
N LEU A 40 -20.55 -3.37 -7.04
CA LEU A 40 -19.72 -2.15 -7.10
C LEU A 40 -19.73 -1.47 -8.48
N GLY A 41 -20.24 -2.16 -9.50
CA GLY A 41 -20.13 -1.73 -10.89
C GLY A 41 -18.74 -2.02 -11.48
N THR A 42 -18.50 -1.49 -12.67
CA THR A 42 -17.25 -1.71 -13.41
C THR A 42 -16.10 -0.87 -12.82
N PRO A 43 -14.89 -1.43 -12.66
CA PRO A 43 -13.73 -0.66 -12.23
C PRO A 43 -13.37 0.40 -13.28
N ALA A 44 -12.75 1.49 -12.82
CA ALA A 44 -12.26 2.54 -13.71
C ALA A 44 -11.00 2.11 -14.49
N ARG A 45 -10.19 1.24 -13.90
CA ARG A 45 -8.95 0.72 -14.46
C ARG A 45 -8.66 -0.68 -13.89
N ILE A 46 -7.97 -1.51 -14.67
CA ILE A 46 -7.43 -2.79 -14.21
C ILE A 46 -5.92 -2.73 -14.43
N ASP A 47 -5.15 -2.84 -13.34
CA ASP A 47 -3.68 -2.77 -13.34
C ASP A 47 -3.08 -4.15 -13.00
N GLU A 48 -2.01 -4.55 -13.67
CA GLU A 48 -1.28 -5.79 -13.32
C GLU A 48 -0.45 -5.57 -12.04
N SER A 49 -0.49 -6.53 -11.11
CA SER A 49 0.37 -6.49 -9.93
C SER A 49 1.60 -7.38 -10.07
N LEU A 50 2.63 -7.09 -9.28
CA LEU A 50 3.81 -7.95 -9.11
C LEU A 50 3.47 -9.31 -8.48
N TYR A 51 2.26 -9.50 -7.96
CA TYR A 51 1.91 -10.62 -7.09
C TYR A 51 0.98 -11.66 -7.75
N GLY A 52 0.77 -11.55 -9.07
CA GLY A 52 -0.03 -12.49 -9.86
C GLY A 52 -1.54 -12.25 -9.83
N PHE A 53 -1.99 -11.26 -9.06
CA PHE A 53 -3.37 -10.76 -9.10
C PHE A 53 -3.44 -9.44 -9.89
N GLN A 54 -4.64 -9.05 -10.31
CA GLN A 54 -4.89 -7.77 -10.96
C GLN A 54 -5.58 -6.81 -9.99
N TRP A 55 -5.20 -5.53 -9.99
CA TRP A 55 -5.87 -4.48 -9.24
C TRP A 55 -7.03 -3.92 -10.03
N TYR A 56 -8.24 -4.04 -9.50
CA TYR A 56 -9.46 -3.42 -9.99
C TYR A 56 -9.61 -2.09 -9.24
N ILE A 57 -9.39 -0.98 -9.94
CA ILE A 57 -9.30 0.36 -9.37
C ILE A 57 -10.67 1.03 -9.38
N TYR A 58 -11.17 1.42 -8.20
CA TYR A 58 -12.41 2.18 -8.04
C TYR A 58 -12.06 3.60 -7.60
N ASN A 59 -11.86 4.49 -8.57
CA ASN A 59 -11.36 5.86 -8.36
C ASN A 59 -12.29 6.97 -8.88
N GLN A 60 -13.58 6.68 -9.08
CA GLN A 60 -14.55 7.64 -9.60
C GLN A 60 -14.75 8.86 -8.67
N ASP A 61 -14.51 8.66 -7.38
CA ASP A 61 -14.47 9.70 -6.36
C ASP A 61 -13.31 9.41 -5.39
N TYR A 62 -12.48 10.41 -5.11
CA TYR A 62 -11.37 10.29 -4.17
C TYR A 62 -11.83 9.97 -2.75
N SER A 63 -13.02 10.44 -2.33
CA SER A 63 -13.54 10.13 -1.00
C SER A 63 -13.96 8.66 -0.84
N HIS A 64 -14.20 7.96 -1.96
CA HIS A 64 -14.54 6.54 -2.02
C HIS A 64 -13.45 5.72 -2.74
N TYR A 65 -12.19 6.18 -2.77
CA TYR A 65 -11.13 5.44 -3.47
C TYR A 65 -10.73 4.16 -2.73
N PHE A 66 -10.81 3.03 -3.43
CA PHE A 66 -10.20 1.76 -3.03
C PHE A 66 -9.79 0.95 -4.27
N GLN A 67 -8.94 -0.05 -4.06
CA GLN A 67 -8.53 -0.99 -5.10
C GLN A 67 -8.68 -2.43 -4.60
N VAL A 68 -9.17 -3.31 -5.48
CA VAL A 68 -9.47 -4.71 -5.19
C VAL A 68 -8.54 -5.61 -5.99
N GLY A 69 -7.75 -6.44 -5.31
CA GLY A 69 -6.88 -7.42 -5.95
C GLY A 69 -7.64 -8.69 -6.25
N VAL A 70 -7.66 -9.10 -7.52
CA VAL A 70 -8.40 -10.28 -8.01
C VAL A 70 -7.43 -11.29 -8.61
N GLU A 71 -7.46 -12.52 -8.09
CA GLU A 71 -6.67 -13.65 -8.60
C GLU A 71 -7.63 -14.81 -8.88
N ASN A 72 -7.52 -15.44 -10.06
CA ASN A 72 -8.39 -16.57 -10.42
C ASN A 72 -9.89 -16.29 -10.22
N LYS A 73 -10.33 -15.07 -10.58
CA LYS A 73 -11.70 -14.55 -10.39
C LYS A 73 -12.13 -14.36 -8.93
N GLN A 74 -11.25 -14.56 -7.96
CA GLN A 74 -11.55 -14.33 -6.54
C GLN A 74 -10.86 -13.09 -6.01
N VAL A 75 -11.55 -12.36 -5.14
CA VAL A 75 -10.97 -11.23 -4.43
C VAL A 75 -9.99 -11.74 -3.36
N VAL A 76 -8.72 -11.32 -3.44
CA VAL A 76 -7.64 -11.80 -2.56
C VAL A 76 -7.05 -10.72 -1.67
N THR A 77 -7.22 -9.45 -2.03
CA THR A 77 -6.79 -8.31 -1.22
C THR A 77 -7.63 -7.06 -1.55
N ILE A 78 -7.73 -6.12 -0.61
CA ILE A 78 -8.39 -4.82 -0.83
C ILE A 78 -7.56 -3.77 -0.13
N TYR A 79 -7.20 -2.69 -0.81
CA TYR A 79 -6.59 -1.50 -0.21
C TYR A 79 -7.58 -0.34 -0.25
N ALA A 80 -7.85 0.27 0.90
CA ALA A 80 -8.86 1.30 1.10
C ALA A 80 -8.25 2.53 1.78
N VAL A 81 -8.40 3.70 1.17
CA VAL A 81 -7.81 4.98 1.64
C VAL A 81 -8.76 6.18 1.53
N GLY A 82 -9.86 6.05 0.77
CA GLY A 82 -10.96 7.01 0.78
C GLY A 82 -11.58 7.14 2.17
N GLU A 83 -11.95 8.38 2.55
CA GLU A 83 -12.50 8.69 3.87
C GLU A 83 -13.94 8.17 4.10
N ASN A 84 -14.70 7.94 3.04
CA ASN A 84 -16.10 7.49 3.08
C ASN A 84 -16.22 6.01 2.69
N LEU A 85 -15.41 5.15 3.30
CA LEU A 85 -15.42 3.71 3.06
C LEU A 85 -15.78 2.94 4.32
N ASP A 86 -16.60 1.90 4.15
CA ASP A 86 -16.89 0.94 5.20
C ASP A 86 -15.73 -0.06 5.32
N VAL A 87 -14.80 0.23 6.23
CA VAL A 87 -13.64 -0.61 6.56
C VAL A 87 -13.79 -1.26 7.95
N ALA A 88 -15.02 -1.57 8.35
CA ALA A 88 -15.34 -2.17 9.64
C ALA A 88 -14.41 -3.36 10.01
N PRO A 89 -14.03 -3.49 11.30
CA PRO A 89 -14.46 -2.68 12.46
C PRO A 89 -13.70 -1.37 12.62
N PHE A 90 -12.95 -0.94 11.59
CA PHE A 90 -12.18 0.28 11.59
C PHE A 90 -12.90 1.40 10.84
N GLU A 91 -12.45 2.63 11.07
CA GLU A 91 -12.81 3.83 10.34
C GLU A 91 -11.53 4.56 9.90
N ILE A 92 -11.50 5.02 8.65
CA ILE A 92 -10.40 5.83 8.13
C ILE A 92 -10.37 7.16 8.88
N GLY A 93 -9.20 7.55 9.40
CA GLY A 93 -9.02 8.76 10.18
C GLY A 93 -9.26 8.61 11.68
N GLN A 94 -9.70 7.45 12.19
CA GLN A 94 -9.85 7.24 13.63
C GLN A 94 -8.49 7.32 14.36
N PRO A 95 -8.47 7.75 15.63
CA PRO A 95 -7.26 7.73 16.45
C PRO A 95 -6.76 6.30 16.66
N VAL A 96 -5.47 6.08 16.46
CA VAL A 96 -4.89 4.73 16.58
C VAL A 96 -4.96 4.18 18.01
N GLU A 97 -4.98 5.05 19.02
CA GLU A 97 -5.14 4.67 20.43
C GLU A 97 -6.44 3.89 20.66
N GLU A 98 -7.53 4.23 19.97
CA GLU A 98 -8.82 3.53 20.07
C GLU A 98 -8.72 2.10 19.49
N ILE A 99 -7.93 1.93 18.43
CA ILE A 99 -7.65 0.62 17.85
C ILE A 99 -6.85 -0.23 18.83
N PHE A 100 -5.75 0.29 19.38
CA PHE A 100 -4.91 -0.45 20.34
C PHE A 100 -5.64 -0.79 21.64
N ASN A 101 -6.66 -0.02 22.02
CA ASN A 101 -7.49 -0.29 23.20
C ASN A 101 -8.53 -1.41 22.97
N THR A 102 -8.91 -1.67 21.72
CA THR A 102 -9.99 -2.60 21.37
C THR A 102 -9.49 -3.86 20.67
N GLN A 103 -8.37 -3.78 19.97
CA GLN A 103 -7.81 -4.87 19.19
C GLN A 103 -6.53 -5.41 19.82
N TYR A 104 -6.39 -6.73 19.78
CA TYR A 104 -5.14 -7.38 20.11
C TYR A 104 -4.23 -7.43 18.89
N ILE A 105 -3.06 -6.80 18.99
CA ILE A 105 -2.04 -6.81 17.94
C ILE A 105 -0.87 -7.68 18.42
N ASP A 106 -0.63 -8.78 17.72
CA ASP A 106 0.47 -9.70 18.02
C ASP A 106 1.74 -9.24 17.28
N THR A 107 2.90 -9.45 17.91
CA THR A 107 4.20 -9.22 17.26
C THR A 107 4.57 -10.36 16.34
N ASN A 108 3.91 -11.52 16.48
CA ASN A 108 4.12 -12.70 15.66
C ASN A 108 2.81 -13.19 15.03
N ILE A 109 2.81 -13.35 13.71
CA ILE A 109 1.66 -13.89 12.98
C ILE A 109 2.05 -15.26 12.45
N ASN A 110 1.38 -16.29 12.93
CA ASN A 110 1.65 -17.68 12.53
C ASN A 110 0.57 -18.15 11.57
N LEU A 111 0.98 -18.68 10.42
CA LEU A 111 0.12 -19.18 9.36
C LEU A 111 0.52 -20.61 9.02
N ASP A 112 -0.48 -21.47 8.80
CA ASP A 112 -0.29 -22.83 8.28
C ASP A 112 -1.06 -22.97 6.96
N ILE A 113 -0.37 -23.33 5.87
CA ILE A 113 -0.97 -23.52 4.55
C ILE A 113 -0.46 -24.84 3.97
N ASN A 114 -1.37 -25.79 3.76
CA ASN A 114 -1.06 -27.09 3.13
C ASN A 114 0.12 -27.85 3.78
N GLY A 115 0.31 -27.71 5.10
CA GLY A 115 1.41 -28.34 5.84
C GLY A 115 2.73 -27.54 5.87
N ASN A 116 2.79 -26.40 5.19
CA ASN A 116 3.86 -25.41 5.33
C ASN A 116 3.52 -24.43 6.45
N SER A 117 4.54 -23.96 7.17
CA SER A 117 4.37 -22.97 8.25
C SER A 117 5.11 -21.67 7.92
N TYR A 118 4.46 -20.54 8.22
CA TYR A 118 4.97 -19.20 7.99
C TYR A 118 4.79 -18.39 9.28
N ARG A 119 5.85 -17.75 9.75
CA ARG A 119 5.81 -16.83 10.88
C ARG A 119 6.32 -15.47 10.45
N PHE A 120 5.43 -14.49 10.44
CA PHE A 120 5.81 -13.09 10.30
C PHE A 120 6.19 -12.50 11.65
N GLU A 121 7.26 -11.73 11.68
CA GLU A 121 7.78 -11.04 12.86
C GLU A 121 7.72 -9.52 12.61
N LEU A 122 6.97 -8.81 13.45
CA LEU A 122 6.79 -7.36 13.38
C LEU A 122 7.75 -6.70 14.37
N ASN A 123 8.60 -5.80 13.88
CA ASN A 123 9.44 -4.96 14.74
C ASN A 123 8.68 -3.73 15.27
N ASP A 124 9.31 -2.96 16.15
CA ASP A 124 8.70 -1.75 16.73
C ASP A 124 8.23 -0.75 15.68
N ASN A 125 8.98 -0.58 14.58
CA ASN A 125 8.59 0.32 13.51
C ASN A 125 7.34 -0.20 12.77
N ASP A 126 7.24 -1.51 12.53
CA ASP A 126 6.07 -2.13 11.94
C ASP A 126 4.85 -2.00 12.86
N LEU A 127 5.00 -2.22 14.16
CA LEU A 127 3.91 -2.05 15.13
C LEU A 127 3.40 -0.61 15.21
N ASN A 128 4.28 0.38 15.04
CA ASN A 128 3.93 1.79 15.14
C ASN A 128 3.38 2.39 13.83
N LEU A 129 3.78 1.87 12.67
CA LEU A 129 3.41 2.46 11.37
C LEU A 129 2.42 1.60 10.57
N ARG A 130 2.46 0.28 10.76
CA ARG A 130 1.71 -0.67 9.94
C ARG A 130 1.41 -1.98 10.67
N PRO A 131 0.80 -1.96 11.87
CA PRO A 131 0.47 -3.19 12.58
C PRO A 131 -0.52 -4.03 11.78
N MET A 132 -0.61 -5.30 12.13
CA MET A 132 -1.51 -6.25 11.50
C MET A 132 -2.46 -6.83 12.54
N VAL A 133 -3.74 -6.88 12.18
CA VAL A 133 -4.80 -7.52 12.98
C VAL A 133 -5.33 -8.73 12.23
N GLN A 134 -5.53 -9.85 12.93
CA GLN A 134 -6.22 -11.01 12.37
C GLN A 134 -7.70 -10.95 12.73
N LEU A 135 -8.57 -10.99 11.72
CA LEU A 135 -10.03 -11.03 11.87
C LEU A 135 -10.56 -12.32 11.21
N GLY A 136 -10.80 -13.37 12.00
CA GLY A 136 -11.15 -14.69 11.50
C GLY A 136 -10.05 -15.28 10.60
N ASP A 137 -10.38 -15.46 9.32
CA ASP A 137 -9.52 -16.05 8.29
C ASP A 137 -8.80 -15.00 7.40
N ILE A 138 -8.98 -13.70 7.69
CA ILE A 138 -8.32 -12.61 6.96
C ILE A 138 -7.38 -11.82 7.87
N TYR A 139 -6.46 -11.10 7.23
CA TYR A 139 -5.46 -10.26 7.86
C TYR A 139 -5.65 -8.82 7.41
N VAL A 140 -5.54 -7.90 8.35
CA VAL A 140 -5.80 -6.48 8.12
C VAL A 140 -4.57 -5.67 8.52
N GLN A 141 -3.87 -5.13 7.52
CA GLN A 141 -2.75 -4.23 7.72
C GLN A 141 -3.29 -2.82 7.86
N LEU A 142 -2.95 -2.17 8.98
CA LEU A 142 -3.44 -0.85 9.35
C LEU A 142 -2.32 0.17 9.13
N TYR A 143 -2.37 0.99 8.08
CA TYR A 143 -1.35 2.01 7.87
C TYR A 143 -1.66 3.25 8.71
N ILE A 144 -0.70 3.67 9.52
CA ILE A 144 -0.84 4.77 10.47
C ILE A 144 -0.08 5.98 9.94
N ASP A 145 -0.71 7.14 9.99
CA ASP A 145 -0.02 8.42 9.82
C ASP A 145 0.57 8.85 11.17
N LYS A 146 1.88 8.67 11.33
CA LYS A 146 2.58 8.95 12.59
C LYS A 146 2.54 10.43 13.00
N PHE A 147 2.28 11.35 12.07
CA PHE A 147 2.24 12.77 12.36
C PHE A 147 0.90 13.19 12.95
N THR A 148 -0.18 12.49 12.58
CA THR A 148 -1.53 12.78 13.08
C THR A 148 -1.95 11.82 14.19
N GLY A 149 -1.35 10.63 14.26
CA GLY A 149 -1.75 9.57 15.20
C GLY A 149 -3.00 8.81 14.76
N ASN A 150 -3.38 8.94 13.48
CA ASN A 150 -4.65 8.41 12.96
C ASN A 150 -4.42 7.31 11.91
N LEU A 151 -5.45 6.48 11.72
CA LEU A 151 -5.48 5.48 10.66
C LEU A 151 -5.52 6.15 9.28
N SER A 152 -4.47 5.98 8.49
CA SER A 152 -4.34 6.51 7.13
C SER A 152 -5.14 5.68 6.13
N SER A 153 -4.91 4.37 6.13
CA SER A 153 -5.51 3.43 5.19
C SER A 153 -5.54 2.02 5.77
N VAL A 154 -6.31 1.15 5.14
CA VAL A 154 -6.45 -0.26 5.53
C VAL A 154 -6.19 -1.16 4.33
N ARG A 155 -5.47 -2.26 4.54
CA ARG A 155 -5.34 -3.34 3.57
C ARG A 155 -5.82 -4.67 4.14
N PHE A 156 -6.86 -5.22 3.52
CA PHE A 156 -7.34 -6.57 3.79
C PHE A 156 -6.59 -7.57 2.90
N LEU A 157 -6.22 -8.72 3.47
CA LEU A 157 -5.42 -9.76 2.82
C LEU A 157 -5.97 -11.13 3.21
N ASN A 158 -6.12 -12.01 2.22
CA ASN A 158 -6.18 -13.44 2.51
C ASN A 158 -4.78 -13.98 2.87
N THR A 159 -4.73 -15.20 3.41
CA THR A 159 -3.50 -15.83 3.86
C THR A 159 -2.45 -15.99 2.75
N GLN A 160 -2.86 -16.40 1.55
CA GLN A 160 -1.92 -16.63 0.44
C GLN A 160 -1.28 -15.32 -0.04
N THR A 161 -2.07 -14.26 -0.18
CA THR A 161 -1.58 -12.94 -0.60
C THR A 161 -0.67 -12.33 0.44
N LEU A 162 -0.94 -12.53 1.75
CA LEU A 162 -0.01 -12.12 2.81
C LEU A 162 1.36 -12.79 2.65
N VAL A 163 1.40 -14.11 2.40
CA VAL A 163 2.65 -14.85 2.16
C VAL A 163 3.36 -14.42 0.88
N LYS A 164 2.62 -14.10 -0.20
CA LYS A 164 3.20 -13.56 -1.44
C LYS A 164 3.79 -12.17 -1.26
N GLN A 165 3.10 -11.27 -0.55
CA GLN A 165 3.51 -9.88 -0.41
C GLN A 165 4.69 -9.69 0.56
N ARG A 166 4.75 -10.50 1.62
CA ARG A 166 5.78 -10.46 2.65
C ARG A 166 6.03 -9.04 3.18
N PRO A 167 4.99 -8.38 3.74
CA PRO A 167 5.15 -7.02 4.24
C PRO A 167 6.13 -6.93 5.42
N TYR A 168 6.38 -8.03 6.14
CA TYR A 168 7.26 -8.10 7.31
C TYR A 168 8.32 -9.19 7.14
N GLU A 169 9.26 -9.26 8.10
CA GLU A 169 10.23 -10.35 8.18
C GLU A 169 9.50 -11.69 8.30
N LEU A 170 9.91 -12.66 7.49
CA LEU A 170 9.26 -13.97 7.38
C LEU A 170 10.25 -15.09 7.67
N VAL A 171 9.90 -15.91 8.65
CA VAL A 171 10.50 -17.24 8.90
C VAL A 171 9.53 -18.29 8.40
N TYR A 172 10.00 -19.30 7.66
CA TYR A 172 9.13 -20.36 7.15
C TYR A 172 9.77 -21.74 7.19
N SER A 173 8.93 -22.77 7.16
CA SER A 173 9.32 -24.17 6.99
C SER A 173 8.42 -24.83 5.95
N GLY A 174 9.02 -25.50 4.97
CA GLY A 174 8.35 -26.09 3.83
C GLY A 174 8.57 -25.28 2.54
N GLU A 175 7.58 -25.27 1.66
CA GLU A 175 7.64 -24.53 0.39
C GLU A 175 7.18 -23.08 0.55
N LEU A 176 7.86 -22.15 -0.12
CA LEU A 176 7.52 -20.74 -0.10
C LEU A 176 6.58 -20.42 -1.28
N ILE A 177 5.45 -19.77 -0.99
CA ILE A 177 4.54 -19.30 -2.02
C ILE A 177 5.15 -18.06 -2.66
N GLU A 178 5.63 -18.21 -3.90
CA GLU A 178 6.20 -17.13 -4.71
C GLU A 178 5.18 -16.62 -5.74
N PRO A 179 5.13 -15.30 -6.00
CA PRO A 179 4.41 -14.80 -7.15
C PRO A 179 5.10 -15.21 -8.46
N PRO A 180 4.38 -15.20 -9.60
CA PRO A 180 5.00 -15.48 -10.89
C PRO A 180 6.06 -14.42 -11.23
N ALA A 181 7.21 -14.85 -11.74
CA ALA A 181 8.24 -13.94 -12.22
C ALA A 181 7.73 -13.21 -13.49
N PRO A 182 7.62 -11.86 -13.49
CA PRO A 182 7.11 -11.15 -14.66
C PRO A 182 8.10 -11.19 -15.83
N SER A 183 7.60 -11.29 -17.06
CA SER A 183 8.39 -11.06 -18.26
C SER A 183 8.75 -9.56 -18.39
N GLU A 184 9.68 -9.19 -19.28
CA GLU A 184 10.01 -7.78 -19.53
C GLU A 184 8.80 -6.95 -19.97
N ASP A 185 7.90 -7.53 -20.78
CA ASP A 185 6.69 -6.82 -21.22
C ASP A 185 5.65 -6.73 -20.10
N THR A 186 5.57 -7.76 -19.24
CA THR A 186 4.74 -7.72 -18.04
C THR A 186 5.24 -6.66 -17.05
N TRP A 187 6.56 -6.51 -16.90
CA TRP A 187 7.15 -5.47 -16.06
C TRP A 187 6.71 -4.07 -16.48
N LYS A 188 6.75 -3.74 -17.78
CA LYS A 188 6.31 -2.43 -18.28
C LYS A 188 4.85 -2.13 -17.92
N ILE A 189 3.97 -3.14 -17.98
CA ILE A 189 2.56 -3.00 -17.64
C ILE A 189 2.40 -2.78 -16.12
N ILE A 190 3.09 -3.58 -15.30
CA ILE A 190 3.09 -3.44 -13.83
C ILE A 190 3.62 -2.06 -13.41
N GLU A 191 4.73 -1.63 -14.00
CA GLU A 191 5.39 -0.34 -13.71
C GLU A 191 4.46 0.84 -14.01
N TYR A 192 3.81 0.83 -15.18
CA TYR A 192 2.85 1.87 -15.56
C TYR A 192 1.62 1.88 -14.65
N GLY A 193 1.02 0.71 -14.39
CA GLY A 193 -0.12 0.58 -13.47
C GLY A 193 0.22 1.10 -12.07
N THR A 194 1.37 0.67 -11.52
CA THR A 194 1.87 1.13 -10.22
C THR A 194 2.07 2.64 -10.17
N ALA A 195 2.58 3.26 -11.25
CA ALA A 195 2.72 4.71 -11.32
C ALA A 195 1.37 5.44 -11.27
N LYS A 196 0.34 4.90 -11.93
CA LYS A 196 -1.03 5.42 -11.89
C LYS A 196 -1.68 5.24 -10.50
N GLU A 197 -1.48 4.10 -9.86
CA GLU A 197 -1.93 3.86 -8.47
C GLU A 197 -1.31 4.89 -7.51
N ILE A 198 0.01 5.09 -7.57
CA ILE A 198 0.71 6.08 -6.73
C ILE A 198 0.15 7.49 -6.94
N PHE A 199 -0.11 7.87 -8.20
CA PHE A 199 -0.70 9.17 -8.53
C PHE A 199 -2.10 9.33 -7.93
N ASP A 200 -2.96 8.32 -8.10
CA ASP A 200 -4.33 8.35 -7.59
C ASP A 200 -4.34 8.46 -6.06
N ILE A 201 -3.58 7.61 -5.36
CA ILE A 201 -3.49 7.60 -3.89
C ILE A 201 -2.91 8.93 -3.36
N THR A 202 -1.93 9.51 -4.06
CA THR A 202 -1.40 10.84 -3.70
C THR A 202 -2.49 11.90 -3.74
N ASN A 203 -3.36 11.87 -4.75
CA ASN A 203 -4.48 12.81 -4.84
C ASN A 203 -5.57 12.55 -3.80
N VAL A 204 -5.84 11.29 -3.42
CA VAL A 204 -6.71 10.98 -2.28
C VAL A 204 -6.20 11.65 -1.01
N LEU A 205 -4.91 11.49 -0.70
CA LEU A 205 -4.30 12.09 0.49
C LEU A 205 -4.34 13.62 0.42
N ARG A 206 -4.06 14.22 -0.74
CA ARG A 206 -4.15 15.68 -0.91
C ARG A 206 -5.57 16.20 -0.67
N MET A 207 -6.58 15.53 -1.22
CA MET A 207 -7.99 15.90 -1.02
C MET A 207 -8.40 15.83 0.46
N ARG A 208 -8.01 14.77 1.17
CA ARG A 208 -8.23 14.62 2.62
C ARG A 208 -7.55 15.73 3.44
N HIS A 209 -6.47 16.31 2.92
CA HIS A 209 -5.78 17.46 3.50
C HIS A 209 -6.27 18.82 2.94
N ASN A 210 -7.44 18.86 2.29
CA ASN A 210 -8.03 20.06 1.70
C ASN A 210 -7.14 20.76 0.66
N LEU A 211 -6.31 19.98 -0.05
CA LEU A 211 -5.47 20.46 -1.14
C LEU A 211 -6.07 20.08 -2.49
N LYS A 212 -5.79 20.89 -3.50
CA LYS A 212 -6.18 20.59 -4.87
C LYS A 212 -5.47 19.30 -5.35
N PRO A 213 -6.17 18.43 -6.08
CA PRO A 213 -5.52 17.28 -6.72
C PRO A 213 -4.54 17.79 -7.79
N LEU A 214 -3.44 17.07 -7.94
CA LEU A 214 -2.43 17.31 -8.96
C LEU A 214 -2.90 16.74 -10.29
N ILE A 215 -2.51 17.39 -11.38
CA ILE A 215 -2.77 16.94 -12.74
C ILE A 215 -1.63 16.03 -13.19
N TRP A 216 -1.95 14.89 -13.81
CA TRP A 216 -0.93 14.00 -14.38
C TRP A 216 -0.18 14.71 -15.52
N ASP A 217 1.15 14.71 -15.47
CA ASP A 217 2.00 15.24 -16.53
C ASP A 217 2.88 14.13 -17.13
N GLU A 218 2.61 13.79 -18.39
CA GLU A 218 3.23 12.63 -19.06
C GLU A 218 4.74 12.80 -19.22
N ILE A 219 5.21 13.97 -19.65
CA ILE A 219 6.65 14.22 -19.87
C ILE A 219 7.39 14.16 -18.52
N THR A 220 6.80 14.71 -17.46
CA THR A 220 7.36 14.62 -16.10
C THR A 220 7.39 13.16 -15.60
N ALA A 221 6.40 12.35 -15.97
CA ALA A 221 6.36 10.92 -15.64
C ALA A 221 7.47 10.13 -16.37
N GLU A 222 7.72 10.44 -17.65
CA GLU A 222 8.86 9.87 -18.40
C GLU A 222 10.21 10.22 -17.75
N VAL A 223 10.38 11.45 -17.27
CA VAL A 223 11.57 11.87 -16.53
C VAL A 223 11.71 11.10 -15.21
N ALA A 224 10.63 10.93 -14.46
CA ALA A 224 10.61 10.15 -13.22
C ALA A 224 10.92 8.66 -13.46
N PHE A 225 10.42 8.10 -14.56
CA PHE A 225 10.70 6.72 -14.98
C PHE A 225 12.17 6.55 -15.31
N GLY A 226 12.72 7.47 -16.12
CA GLY A 226 14.14 7.50 -16.46
C GLY A 226 15.03 7.58 -15.22
N HIS A 227 14.64 8.34 -14.20
CA HIS A 227 15.40 8.43 -12.96
C HIS A 227 15.32 7.13 -12.12
N SER A 228 14.15 6.54 -12.00
CA SER A 228 13.98 5.24 -11.32
C SER A 228 14.83 4.15 -11.99
N LYS A 229 14.85 4.14 -13.32
CA LYS A 229 15.68 3.24 -14.11
C LYS A 229 17.17 3.50 -13.90
N ASP A 230 17.60 4.76 -13.92
CA ASP A 230 18.99 5.14 -13.67
C ASP A 230 19.47 4.70 -12.28
N MET A 231 18.64 4.88 -11.25
CA MET A 231 18.96 4.42 -9.88
C MET A 231 19.12 2.90 -9.82
N TYR A 232 18.21 2.16 -10.46
CA TYR A 232 18.28 0.70 -10.54
C TYR A 232 19.53 0.20 -11.28
N GLU A 233 19.78 0.69 -12.50
CA GLU A 233 20.85 0.19 -13.37
C GLU A 233 22.25 0.50 -12.82
N ASN A 234 22.40 1.60 -12.06
CA ASN A 234 23.68 1.99 -11.47
C ASN A 234 23.85 1.59 -10.01
N ASN A 235 22.87 0.94 -9.39
CA ASN A 235 22.83 0.65 -7.95
C ASN A 235 23.14 1.89 -7.09
N ASP A 236 22.51 3.01 -7.43
CA ASP A 236 22.71 4.31 -6.77
C ASP A 236 21.36 4.89 -6.37
N PHE A 237 21.18 5.27 -5.11
CA PHE A 237 19.92 5.82 -4.61
C PHE A 237 20.12 7.27 -4.17
N SER A 238 19.84 8.20 -5.08
CA SER A 238 20.16 9.62 -4.94
C SER A 238 19.28 10.49 -5.83
N HIS A 239 18.86 11.64 -5.32
CA HIS A 239 18.16 12.68 -6.10
C HIS A 239 19.00 13.25 -7.26
N THR A 240 20.32 13.08 -7.23
CA THR A 240 21.23 13.53 -8.28
C THR A 240 21.81 12.33 -9.01
N SER A 241 21.48 12.23 -10.30
CA SER A 241 22.11 11.27 -11.20
C SER A 241 23.51 11.73 -11.56
N LYS A 242 24.49 10.81 -11.51
CA LYS A 242 25.85 11.05 -12.00
C LYS A 242 25.90 11.32 -13.51
N LYS A 243 24.91 10.81 -14.25
CA LYS A 243 24.83 10.92 -15.72
C LYS A 243 23.90 12.05 -16.17
N PHE A 244 22.77 12.23 -15.49
CA PHE A 244 21.70 13.14 -15.93
C PHE A 244 21.53 14.38 -15.05
N GLY A 245 22.31 14.51 -13.97
CA GLY A 245 22.25 15.64 -13.05
C GLY A 245 21.08 15.55 -12.05
N ASP A 246 20.78 16.68 -11.43
CA ASP A 246 19.68 16.84 -10.47
C ASP A 246 18.30 16.91 -11.14
N LEU A 247 17.22 16.93 -10.35
CA LEU A 247 15.84 17.02 -10.84
C LEU A 247 15.64 18.17 -11.84
N ALA A 248 16.12 19.36 -11.50
CA ALA A 248 15.94 20.53 -12.35
C ALA A 248 16.64 20.36 -13.71
N THR A 249 17.82 19.75 -13.72
CA THR A 249 18.56 19.41 -14.95
C THR A 249 17.80 18.38 -15.77
N ARG A 250 17.29 17.31 -15.15
CA ARG A 250 16.50 16.28 -15.81
C ARG A 250 15.23 16.84 -16.47
N LEU A 251 14.46 17.66 -15.73
CA LEU A 251 13.25 18.30 -16.24
C LEU A 251 13.54 19.30 -17.38
N LYS A 252 14.55 20.16 -17.23
CA LYS A 252 14.96 21.11 -18.29
C LYS A 252 15.42 20.41 -19.55
N THR A 253 16.15 19.30 -19.42
CA THR A 253 16.61 18.50 -20.57
C THR A 253 15.42 17.92 -21.35
N ALA A 254 14.38 17.51 -20.64
CA ALA A 254 13.11 17.05 -21.23
C ALA A 254 12.18 18.20 -21.69
N GLN A 255 12.62 19.46 -21.60
CA GLN A 255 11.84 20.64 -21.97
C GLN A 255 10.51 20.76 -21.21
N VAL A 256 10.50 20.34 -19.94
CA VAL A 256 9.37 20.58 -19.03
C VAL A 256 9.44 22.01 -18.52
N ASP A 257 8.37 22.79 -18.73
CA ASP A 257 8.22 24.14 -18.19
C ASP A 257 7.72 24.10 -16.74
N PHE A 258 8.52 24.63 -15.80
CA PHE A 258 8.16 24.70 -14.39
C PHE A 258 8.79 25.93 -13.71
N VAL A 259 8.13 26.43 -12.65
CA VAL A 259 8.67 27.49 -11.78
C VAL A 259 9.24 26.94 -10.47
N ALA A 260 8.68 25.83 -10.00
CA ALA A 260 9.14 25.08 -8.83
C ALA A 260 8.97 23.59 -9.10
N ALA A 261 9.84 22.78 -8.51
CA ALA A 261 9.79 21.33 -8.62
C ALA A 261 10.25 20.67 -7.31
N GLY A 262 9.71 19.49 -7.02
CA GLY A 262 10.10 18.65 -5.90
C GLY A 262 10.12 17.18 -6.30
N GLU A 263 10.85 16.36 -5.55
CA GLU A 263 10.99 14.94 -5.85
C GLU A 263 10.90 14.09 -4.58
N ASN A 264 10.14 13.01 -4.66
CA ASN A 264 10.21 11.90 -3.72
C ASN A 264 10.78 10.68 -4.43
N ILE A 265 11.74 9.99 -3.82
CA ILE A 265 12.28 8.71 -4.31
C ILE A 265 12.08 7.62 -3.24
N ALA A 266 11.88 6.39 -3.69
CA ALA A 266 11.79 5.21 -2.82
C ALA A 266 12.30 3.98 -3.57
N ALA A 267 12.71 2.95 -2.81
CA ALA A 267 13.11 1.68 -3.37
C ALA A 267 12.70 0.51 -2.47
N ASN A 268 12.50 -0.67 -3.06
CA ASN A 268 12.28 -1.96 -2.40
C ASN A 268 11.03 -2.08 -1.51
N TYR A 269 10.02 -1.24 -1.73
CA TYR A 269 8.70 -1.42 -1.14
C TYR A 269 7.94 -2.59 -1.79
N THR A 270 6.85 -3.00 -1.17
CA THR A 270 6.00 -4.10 -1.68
C THR A 270 5.28 -3.70 -2.96
N ASP A 271 4.64 -2.53 -2.96
CA ASP A 271 3.83 -2.01 -4.07
C ASP A 271 3.55 -0.50 -3.94
N GLY A 272 2.81 0.05 -4.91
CA GLY A 272 2.45 1.47 -4.96
C GLY A 272 1.84 2.02 -3.66
N PRO A 273 0.78 1.41 -3.10
CA PRO A 273 0.21 1.89 -1.85
C PRO A 273 1.21 1.93 -0.70
N ALA A 274 2.04 0.89 -0.53
CA ALA A 274 3.05 0.88 0.54
C ALA A 274 4.10 1.98 0.38
N VAL A 275 4.49 2.32 -0.85
CA VAL A 275 5.42 3.42 -1.12
C VAL A 275 4.82 4.76 -0.68
N VAL A 276 3.55 5.01 -1.02
CA VAL A 276 2.89 6.28 -0.68
C VAL A 276 2.77 6.45 0.84
N GLU A 277 2.42 5.38 1.56
CA GLU A 277 2.40 5.39 3.04
C GLU A 277 3.79 5.62 3.64
N GLY A 278 4.84 5.11 2.99
CA GLY A 278 6.24 5.39 3.36
C GLY A 278 6.61 6.86 3.19
N TRP A 279 6.23 7.49 2.08
CA TRP A 279 6.42 8.92 1.85
C TRP A 279 5.58 9.78 2.81
N LEU A 280 4.34 9.39 3.08
CA LEU A 280 3.45 10.07 4.03
C LEU A 280 4.08 10.15 5.43
N ASN A 281 4.82 9.11 5.83
CA ASN A 281 5.49 8.97 7.12
C ASN A 281 6.95 9.47 7.14
N SER A 282 7.38 10.23 6.14
CA SER A 282 8.68 10.93 6.14
C SER A 282 8.48 12.43 6.04
N THR A 283 9.12 13.22 6.91
CA THR A 283 8.91 14.67 6.98
C THR A 283 9.17 15.34 5.63
N SER A 284 10.33 15.10 5.01
CA SER A 284 10.70 15.73 3.74
C SER A 284 9.80 15.28 2.58
N HIS A 285 9.41 14.00 2.54
CA HIS A 285 8.56 13.49 1.46
C HIS A 285 7.12 13.96 1.60
N ARG A 286 6.63 14.06 2.84
CA ARG A 286 5.31 14.59 3.20
C ARG A 286 5.18 16.07 2.83
N GLU A 287 6.23 16.86 3.04
CA GLU A 287 6.27 18.26 2.58
C GLU A 287 6.04 18.36 1.07
N SER A 288 6.62 17.47 0.26
CA SER A 288 6.36 17.43 -1.18
C SER A 288 4.91 17.01 -1.49
N LEU A 289 4.40 15.95 -0.84
CA LEU A 289 3.02 15.48 -1.03
C LEU A 289 1.99 16.57 -0.78
N PHE A 290 2.22 17.43 0.22
CA PHE A 290 1.27 18.45 0.67
C PHE A 290 1.67 19.89 0.34
N ASN A 291 2.68 20.08 -0.51
CA ASN A 291 2.98 21.41 -1.02
C ASN A 291 1.82 21.90 -1.91
N LYS A 292 1.23 23.02 -1.52
CA LYS A 292 0.08 23.65 -2.18
C LYS A 292 0.44 24.34 -3.51
N ASP A 293 1.71 24.64 -3.72
CA ASP A 293 2.18 25.37 -4.89
C ASP A 293 2.33 24.43 -6.10
N TYR A 294 2.47 23.12 -5.87
CA TYR A 294 2.49 22.13 -6.94
C TYR A 294 1.11 21.97 -7.59
N SER A 295 1.15 21.81 -8.91
CA SER A 295 -0.04 21.73 -9.78
C SER A 295 -0.10 20.43 -10.56
N HIS A 296 1.06 19.83 -10.86
CA HIS A 296 1.16 18.59 -11.63
C HIS A 296 2.11 17.60 -10.95
N LEU A 297 1.93 16.34 -11.31
CA LEU A 297 2.73 15.22 -10.85
C LEU A 297 3.00 14.27 -12.01
N GLY A 298 4.27 13.92 -12.20
CA GLY A 298 4.68 12.75 -12.96
C GLY A 298 5.21 11.68 -12.02
N VAL A 299 4.75 10.44 -12.19
CA VAL A 299 5.24 9.29 -11.42
C VAL A 299 5.89 8.32 -12.38
N GLY A 300 7.05 7.81 -12.00
CA GLY A 300 7.74 6.78 -12.76
C GLY A 300 8.22 5.66 -11.85
N VAL A 301 8.08 4.43 -12.33
CA VAL A 301 8.45 3.23 -11.61
C VAL A 301 9.30 2.37 -12.54
N TYR A 302 10.42 1.86 -12.05
CA TYR A 302 11.21 0.87 -12.74
C TYR A 302 11.61 -0.22 -11.76
N GLN A 303 11.20 -1.45 -12.00
CA GLN A 303 11.33 -2.55 -11.04
C GLN A 303 10.72 -2.14 -9.68
N LYS A 304 11.53 -2.11 -8.62
CA LYS A 304 11.14 -1.63 -7.30
C LYS A 304 11.79 -0.28 -6.94
N TYR A 305 12.01 0.58 -7.92
CA TYR A 305 12.42 1.97 -7.74
C TYR A 305 11.28 2.88 -8.16
N TYR A 306 10.96 3.87 -7.32
CA TYR A 306 9.79 4.72 -7.47
C TYR A 306 10.21 6.17 -7.36
N THR A 307 9.73 7.01 -8.27
CA THR A 307 9.99 8.45 -8.28
C THR A 307 8.70 9.23 -8.50
N GLN A 308 8.41 10.20 -7.63
CA GLN A 308 7.40 11.24 -7.85
C GLN A 308 8.11 12.56 -8.15
N ASN A 309 7.82 13.16 -9.30
CA ASN A 309 8.27 14.49 -9.66
C ASN A 309 7.08 15.44 -9.67
N PHE A 310 7.07 16.34 -8.69
CA PHE A 310 6.07 17.38 -8.55
C PHE A 310 6.54 18.64 -9.29
N ILE A 311 5.63 19.31 -9.99
CA ILE A 311 5.93 20.60 -10.64
C ILE A 311 4.82 21.63 -10.41
N GLN A 312 5.24 22.88 -10.32
CA GLN A 312 4.38 24.04 -10.49
C GLN A 312 4.56 24.56 -11.92
N LYS A 313 3.51 24.49 -12.75
CA LYS A 313 3.53 25.12 -14.07
C LYS A 313 3.28 26.63 -13.95
N VAL A 314 3.79 27.39 -14.91
CA VAL A 314 3.44 28.80 -15.08
C VAL A 314 1.95 28.85 -15.45
N GLU A 315 1.13 29.56 -14.68
CA GLU A 315 -0.25 29.83 -15.11
C GLU A 315 -0.20 30.59 -16.44
N GLN A 316 -0.86 30.07 -17.47
CA GLN A 316 -1.10 30.80 -18.73
C GLN A 316 -2.30 31.73 -18.59
#